data_AF-A0A1B1YY35-F1
#
_entry.id   AF-A0A1B1YY35-F1
#
_cell.length_a   1.000
_cell.length_b   1.000
_cell.length_c   1.000
_cell.angle_alpha   90.00
_cell.angle_beta   90.00
_cell.angle_gamma   90.00
#
_symmetry.space_group_name_H-M   'P 1'
#
loop_
_entity.id
_entity.type
_entity.pdbx_description
1 polymer ?
#
loop_
_entity_poly.entity_id
_entity_poly.type
_entity_poly.pdbx_seq_one_letter_code
_entity_poly.pdbx_strand_id
1 'polypeptide(L)'
;MFVLMTSFTIILCLVLIMVYLMTNYISYSDFSEKLTAFECGFDPLSKMRSPFSVRFFLLVVLFLIFDVEIALLFPVLSIFQTNLSLATSSAFMLFILILLFGMFHEWNEGALDWINS
;
A
#
# COMPACT_ATOMS: atom_id res chain seq x y z
N MET A 1 -7.80 -19.95 47.15
CA MET A 1 -8.45 -19.08 46.14
C MET A 1 -7.71 -19.13 44.81
N PHE A 2 -6.40 -18.84 44.76
CA PHE A 2 -5.61 -18.90 43.53
C PHE A 2 -5.64 -20.27 42.83
N VAL A 3 -5.46 -21.37 43.58
CA VAL A 3 -5.51 -22.75 43.06
C VAL A 3 -6.87 -23.08 42.41
N LEU A 4 -7.96 -22.56 42.98
CA LEU A 4 -9.33 -22.80 42.49
C LEU A 4 -9.61 -22.02 41.19
N MET A 5 -9.03 -20.82 41.08
CA MET A 5 -9.07 -20.03 39.83
C MET A 5 -8.25 -20.70 38.73
N THR A 6 -7.06 -21.24 39.05
CA THR A 6 -6.21 -21.95 38.07
C THR A 6 -6.81 -23.28 37.63
N SER A 7 -7.51 -24.02 38.51
CA SER A 7 -8.19 -25.26 38.09
C SER A 7 -9.37 -24.95 37.17
N PHE A 8 -10.10 -23.87 37.43
CA PHE A 8 -11.23 -23.46 36.61
C PHE A 8 -10.80 -23.06 35.19
N THR A 9 -9.71 -22.30 35.05
CA THR A 9 -9.18 -21.92 33.73
C THR A 9 -8.72 -23.13 32.92
N ILE A 10 -8.05 -24.09 33.54
CA ILE A 10 -7.59 -25.32 32.86
C ILE A 10 -8.79 -26.14 32.35
N ILE A 11 -9.82 -26.32 33.18
CA ILE A 11 -11.04 -27.05 32.80
C ILE A 11 -11.73 -26.35 31.63
N LEU A 12 -11.84 -25.02 31.69
CA LEU A 12 -12.46 -24.23 30.63
C LEU A 12 -11.69 -24.35 29.30
N CYS A 13 -10.35 -24.31 29.34
CA CYS A 13 -9.52 -24.55 28.16
C CYS A 13 -9.73 -25.96 27.57
N LEU A 14 -9.80 -27.00 28.41
CA LEU A 14 -10.03 -28.38 27.95
C LEU A 14 -11.40 -28.54 27.31
N VAL A 15 -12.44 -27.94 27.90
CA VAL A 15 -13.79 -27.96 27.35
C VAL A 15 -13.83 -27.25 25.99
N LEU A 16 -13.20 -26.08 25.86
CA LEU A 16 -13.14 -25.36 24.59
C LEU A 16 -12.40 -26.14 23.50
N ILE A 17 -11.30 -26.83 23.84
CA ILE A 17 -10.57 -27.69 22.91
C ILE A 17 -11.43 -28.87 22.48
N MET A 18 -12.15 -29.51 23.40
CA MET A 18 -13.06 -30.60 23.07
C MET A 18 -14.19 -30.13 22.15
N VAL A 19 -14.80 -28.97 22.44
CA VAL A 19 -15.84 -28.38 21.58
C VAL A 19 -15.27 -28.06 20.19
N TYR A 20 -14.06 -27.50 20.10
CA TYR A 20 -13.40 -27.26 18.82
C TYR A 20 -13.21 -28.56 18.03
N LEU A 21 -12.70 -29.63 18.66
CA LEU A 21 -12.49 -30.91 17.98
C LEU A 21 -13.79 -31.56 17.51
N MET A 22 -14.88 -31.42 18.28
CA MET A 22 -16.20 -31.95 17.91
C MET A 22 -16.87 -31.14 16.80
N THR A 23 -16.64 -29.82 16.76
CA THR A 23 -17.24 -28.90 15.77
C THR A 23 -16.44 -28.81 14.47
N ASN A 24 -15.15 -29.15 14.52
CA ASN A 24 -14.28 -29.21 13.35
C ASN A 24 -14.58 -30.49 12.57
N TYR A 25 -15.81 -30.58 12.04
CA TYR A 25 -16.22 -31.57 11.07
C TYR A 25 -15.37 -31.31 9.82
N ILE A 26 -14.32 -32.10 9.65
CA ILE A 26 -13.47 -32.03 8.47
C ILE A 26 -14.31 -32.51 7.30
N SER A 27 -15.03 -31.59 6.65
CA SER A 27 -15.66 -31.84 5.37
C SER A 27 -14.56 -31.97 4.33
N TYR A 28 -14.04 -33.19 4.21
CA TYR A 28 -13.06 -33.58 3.21
C TYR A 28 -13.56 -33.43 1.77
N SER A 29 -14.85 -33.11 1.56
CA SER A 29 -15.46 -33.17 0.24
C SER A 29 -15.05 -32.04 -0.71
N ASP A 30 -14.82 -30.79 -0.26
CA ASP A 30 -14.71 -29.67 -1.22
C ASP A 30 -13.64 -28.63 -0.82
N PHE A 31 -12.44 -29.10 -0.45
CA PHE A 31 -11.31 -28.18 -0.31
C PHE A 31 -10.94 -27.51 -1.63
N SER A 32 -11.21 -28.17 -2.77
CA SER A 32 -10.94 -27.60 -4.10
C SER A 32 -11.69 -26.29 -4.33
N GLU A 33 -12.98 -26.23 -4.04
CA GLU A 33 -13.78 -25.01 -4.23
C GLU A 33 -13.34 -23.90 -3.26
N LYS A 34 -13.00 -24.25 -2.01
CA LYS A 34 -12.44 -23.29 -1.04
C LYS A 34 -11.09 -22.70 -1.48
N LEU A 35 -10.35 -23.42 -2.34
CA LEU A 35 -9.05 -22.99 -2.88
C LEU A 35 -9.19 -22.26 -4.23
N THR A 36 -10.40 -22.17 -4.80
CA THR A 36 -10.64 -21.39 -6.02
C THR A 36 -10.88 -19.92 -5.72
N ALA A 37 -10.62 -19.07 -6.73
CA ALA A 37 -10.85 -17.64 -6.61
C ALA A 37 -12.36 -17.32 -6.51
N PHE A 38 -12.72 -16.42 -5.61
CA PHE A 38 -14.11 -15.99 -5.46
C PHE A 38 -14.51 -15.01 -6.56
N GLU A 39 -15.38 -15.43 -7.49
CA GLU A 39 -16.04 -14.58 -8.48
C GLU A 39 -17.58 -14.58 -8.28
N CYS A 40 -18.04 -14.21 -7.08
CA CYS A 40 -19.47 -14.07 -6.78
C CYS A 40 -20.33 -15.32 -7.08
N GLY A 41 -19.74 -16.52 -6.94
CA GLY A 41 -20.40 -17.80 -7.19
C GLY A 41 -20.29 -18.32 -8.62
N PHE A 42 -19.49 -17.67 -9.48
CA PHE A 42 -19.15 -18.14 -10.82
C PHE A 42 -17.72 -18.69 -10.88
N ASP A 43 -17.47 -19.57 -11.85
CA ASP A 43 -16.12 -19.99 -12.20
C ASP A 43 -15.33 -18.81 -12.79
N PRO A 44 -14.03 -18.70 -12.51
CA PRO A 44 -13.23 -17.58 -12.97
C PRO A 44 -13.25 -17.44 -14.49
N LEU A 45 -13.85 -16.35 -15.00
CA LEU A 45 -14.03 -16.11 -16.44
C LEU A 45 -12.70 -15.77 -17.13
N SER A 46 -11.74 -15.25 -16.38
CA SER A 46 -10.47 -14.78 -16.93
C SER A 46 -9.28 -15.24 -16.09
N LYS A 47 -8.11 -15.30 -16.72
CA LYS A 47 -6.87 -15.53 -15.99
C LYS A 47 -6.62 -14.34 -15.07
N MET A 48 -6.21 -14.63 -13.84
CA MET A 48 -5.88 -13.65 -12.80
C MET A 48 -4.84 -12.59 -13.23
N ARG A 49 -4.09 -12.83 -14.30
CA ARG A 49 -3.16 -11.88 -14.93
C ARG A 49 -3.80 -11.27 -16.17
N SER A 50 -4.65 -10.29 -15.96
CA SER A 50 -5.08 -9.37 -17.03
C SER A 50 -4.07 -8.24 -17.19
N PRO A 51 -3.94 -7.67 -18.41
CA PRO A 51 -3.16 -6.46 -18.60
C PRO A 51 -3.75 -5.35 -17.72
N PHE A 52 -2.91 -4.82 -16.83
CA PHE A 52 -3.26 -3.72 -15.96
C PHE A 52 -3.19 -2.39 -16.72
N SER A 53 -3.91 -1.38 -16.26
CA SER A 53 -3.91 -0.09 -16.97
C SER A 53 -2.57 0.62 -16.81
N VAL A 54 -2.03 1.09 -17.94
CA VAL A 54 -0.76 1.84 -18.01
C VAL A 54 -0.80 3.12 -17.19
N ARG A 55 -2.00 3.68 -16.94
CA ARG A 55 -2.19 4.88 -16.13
C ARG A 55 -1.70 4.72 -14.70
N PHE A 56 -1.98 3.59 -14.07
CA PHE A 56 -1.48 3.32 -12.71
C PHE A 56 0.04 3.17 -12.68
N PHE A 57 0.63 2.61 -13.74
CA PHE A 57 2.08 2.53 -13.87
C PHE A 57 2.72 3.93 -13.95
N LEU A 58 2.15 4.84 -14.75
CA LEU A 58 2.61 6.22 -14.86
C LEU A 58 2.54 6.94 -13.51
N LEU A 59 1.46 6.77 -12.75
CA LEU A 59 1.31 7.36 -11.41
C LEU A 59 2.41 6.87 -10.46
N VAL A 60 2.74 5.58 -10.47
CA VAL A 60 3.81 5.01 -9.62
C VAL A 60 5.18 5.57 -9.98
N VAL A 61 5.49 5.70 -11.28
CA VAL A 61 6.76 6.28 -11.74
C VAL A 61 6.86 7.75 -11.34
N LEU A 62 5.79 8.51 -11.57
CA LEU A 62 5.68 9.93 -11.23
C LEU A 62 5.82 10.16 -9.71
N PHE A 63 5.16 9.32 -8.90
CA PHE A 63 5.31 9.34 -7.44
C PHE A 63 6.77 9.11 -7.00
N LEU A 64 7.46 8.14 -7.61
CA LEU A 64 8.85 7.84 -7.28
C LEU A 64 9.77 9.03 -7.59
N ILE A 65 9.58 9.67 -8.75
CA ILE A 65 10.35 10.86 -9.14
C ILE A 65 10.11 11.99 -8.14
N PHE A 66 8.85 12.31 -7.82
CA PHE A 66 8.53 13.36 -6.86
C PHE A 66 9.08 13.08 -5.45
N ASP A 67 9.09 11.83 -5.00
CA ASP A 67 9.68 11.45 -3.71
C ASP A 67 11.19 11.74 -3.67
N VAL A 68 11.91 11.43 -4.75
CA VAL A 68 13.34 11.75 -4.88
C VAL A 68 13.58 13.27 -4.91
N GLU A 69 12.74 14.02 -5.62
CA GLU A 69 12.84 15.48 -5.68
C GLU A 69 12.61 16.14 -4.31
N ILE A 70 11.65 15.65 -3.53
CA ILE A 70 11.40 16.13 -2.16
C ILE A 70 12.59 15.78 -1.25
N ALA A 71 13.17 14.59 -1.39
CA ALA A 71 14.36 14.20 -0.63
C ALA A 71 15.54 15.16 -0.90
N LEU A 72 15.68 15.67 -2.14
CA LEU A 72 16.69 16.66 -2.51
C LEU A 72 16.40 18.08 -1.97
N LEU A 73 15.14 18.43 -1.69
CA LEU A 73 14.77 19.72 -1.08
C LEU A 73 15.15 19.78 0.41
N PHE A 74 15.13 18.65 1.11
CA PHE A 74 15.29 18.61 2.57
C PHE A 74 16.64 19.17 3.09
N PRO A 75 17.80 18.84 2.49
CA PRO A 75 19.08 19.42 2.89
C PRO A 75 19.13 20.94 2.75
N VAL A 76 18.50 21.50 1.70
CA VAL A 76 18.51 22.95 1.47
C VAL A 76 17.75 23.69 2.57
N LEU A 77 16.62 23.14 3.04
CA LEU A 77 15.86 23.70 4.17
C LEU A 77 16.70 23.82 5.45
N SER A 78 17.62 22.88 5.70
CA SER A 78 18.53 22.94 6.85
C SER A 78 19.57 24.07 6.71
N ILE A 79 20.03 24.35 5.49
CA ILE A 79 21.02 25.40 5.20
C ILE A 79 20.38 26.79 5.35
N PHE A 80 19.10 26.94 5.01
CA PHE A 80 18.35 28.19 5.21
C PHE A 80 18.38 28.68 6.66
N GLN A 81 18.46 27.79 7.65
CA GLN A 81 18.50 28.17 9.07
C GLN A 81 19.87 28.66 9.56
N THR A 82 20.97 28.29 8.89
CA THR A 82 22.33 28.50 9.42
C THR A 82 23.05 29.68 8.78
N ASN A 83 22.99 29.81 7.45
CA ASN A 83 23.34 31.00 6.66
C ASN A 83 23.20 30.65 5.17
N LEU A 84 22.36 31.39 4.45
CA LEU A 84 22.15 31.16 3.03
C LEU A 84 23.03 32.12 2.20
N SER A 85 23.91 31.58 1.36
CA SER A 85 24.64 32.40 0.38
C SER A 85 23.71 32.82 -0.77
N LEU A 86 24.03 33.94 -1.42
CA LEU A 86 23.27 34.41 -2.59
C LEU A 86 23.31 33.41 -3.77
N ALA A 87 24.37 32.60 -3.85
CA ALA A 87 24.52 31.56 -4.85
C ALA A 87 23.64 30.34 -4.54
N THR A 88 23.57 29.92 -3.28
CA THR A 88 22.69 28.83 -2.86
C THR A 88 21.20 29.21 -2.97
N SER A 89 20.86 30.48 -2.71
CA SER A 89 19.49 30.96 -2.86
C SER A 89 19.05 30.99 -4.33
N SER A 90 19.90 31.46 -5.24
CA SER A 90 19.60 31.48 -6.67
C SER A 90 19.52 30.07 -7.27
N ALA A 91 20.41 29.17 -6.86
CA ALA A 91 20.37 27.76 -7.27
C ALA A 91 19.08 27.07 -6.79
N PHE A 92 18.65 27.33 -5.55
CA PHE A 92 17.40 26.79 -5.02
C PHE A 92 16.17 27.31 -5.77
N MET A 93 16.13 28.62 -6.08
CA MET A 93 15.05 29.21 -6.88
C MET A 93 14.98 28.61 -8.28
N LEU A 94 16.14 28.40 -8.91
CA LEU A 94 16.22 27.75 -10.23
C LEU A 94 15.76 26.30 -10.16
N PHE A 95 16.15 25.57 -9.10
CA PHE A 95 15.69 24.19 -8.87
C PHE A 95 14.17 24.11 -8.74
N ILE A 96 13.55 24.96 -7.91
CA ILE A 96 12.08 25.00 -7.78
C ILE A 96 11.39 25.33 -9.11
N LEU A 97 11.94 26.26 -9.90
CA LEU A 97 11.37 26.60 -11.20
C LEU A 97 11.38 25.40 -12.16
N ILE A 98 12.45 24.61 -12.17
CA ILE A 98 12.53 23.38 -12.98
C ILE A 98 11.47 22.38 -12.52
N LEU A 99 11.32 22.16 -11.21
CA LEU A 99 10.30 21.25 -10.66
C LEU A 99 8.88 21.67 -11.05
N LEU A 100 8.57 22.97 -10.90
CA LEU A 100 7.26 23.50 -11.28
C LEU A 100 7.01 23.35 -12.78
N PHE A 101 8.01 23.60 -13.62
CA PHE A 101 7.86 23.46 -15.07
C PHE A 101 7.67 22.00 -15.48
N GLY A 102 8.39 21.06 -14.85
CA GLY A 102 8.20 19.62 -15.03
C GLY A 102 6.78 19.17 -14.68
N MET A 103 6.28 19.60 -13.51
CA MET A 103 4.89 19.38 -13.09
C MET A 103 3.87 19.91 -14.12
N PHE A 104 4.04 21.14 -14.60
CA PHE A 104 3.12 21.71 -15.60
C PHE A 104 3.15 20.94 -16.92
N HIS A 105 4.33 20.47 -17.33
CA HIS A 105 4.46 19.63 -18.53
C HIS A 105 3.74 18.29 -18.36
N GLU A 106 3.94 17.59 -17.25
CA GLU A 106 3.27 16.32 -16.97
C GLU A 106 1.75 16.45 -16.86
N TRP A 107 1.28 17.57 -16.30
CA TRP A 107 -0.15 17.88 -16.24
C TRP A 107 -0.72 18.10 -17.64
N ASN A 108 -0.03 18.84 -18.51
CA ASN A 108 -0.48 19.06 -19.89
C ASN A 108 -0.52 17.76 -20.72
N GLU A 109 0.34 16.78 -20.41
CA GLU A 109 0.32 15.44 -21.01
C GLU A 109 -0.80 14.53 -20.46
N GLY A 110 -1.60 15.01 -19.49
CA GLY A 110 -2.71 14.24 -18.92
C GLY A 110 -2.27 13.06 -18.07
N ALA A 111 -1.00 13.02 -17.62
CA ALA A 111 -0.48 11.94 -16.78
C ALA A 111 -1.17 11.86 -15.41
N LEU A 112 -1.75 12.99 -14.96
CA LEU A 112 -2.47 13.14 -13.69
C LEU A 112 -3.98 12.90 -13.82
N ASP A 113 -4.51 12.77 -15.05
CA ASP A 113 -5.95 12.63 -15.26
C ASP A 113 -6.39 11.19 -14.98
N TRP A 114 -7.12 11.02 -13.87
CA TRP A 114 -7.63 9.71 -13.47
C TRP A 114 -8.85 9.28 -14.32
N ILE A 115 -9.74 10.22 -14.63
CA ILE A 115 -11.07 9.93 -15.19
C ILE A 115 -11.31 10.80 -16.41
N ASN A 116 -10.82 10.35 -17.56
CA ASN A 116 -11.52 10.54 -18.81
C ASN A 116 -11.78 9.14 -19.38
N SER A 117 -13.06 8.78 -19.36
CA SER A 117 -13.68 7.66 -20.07
C SER A 117 -13.56 7.87 -21.57
#